data_AF-A0A537KG76-F1
#
_entry.id   AF-A0A537KG76-F1
#
_cell.length_a   1.000
_cell.length_b   1.000
_cell.length_c   1.000
_cell.angle_alpha   90.00
_cell.angle_beta   90.00
_cell.angle_gamma   90.00
#
_symmetry.space_group_name_H-M   'P 1'
#
loop_
_entity.id
_entity.type
_entity.pdbx_description
1 polymer ?
#
loop_
_entity_poly.entity_id
_entity_poly.type
_entity_poly.pdbx_seq_one_letter_code
_entity_poly.pdbx_strand_id
1 'polypeptide(L)'
;MKKIFTMFLGLALTAAAFAADRKPDVTIISAKKYEIVVDGRTYYSNNRMLNIDNLRNGRHSIQVYDMSNRGFSIFQRKRLVASKSFQLRDNDVRITISQFGQLTITEDRFGRDDRYGNDNRGWDDHNGRDQQDDHSGRNSRNRNF
;
A
#
# COMPACT_ATOMS: atom_id res chain seq x y z
N MET A 1 33.76 38.93 -20.13
CA MET A 1 33.30 37.53 -19.93
C MET A 1 32.57 37.28 -18.58
N LYS A 2 32.03 38.30 -17.88
CA LYS A 2 31.34 38.08 -16.57
C LYS A 2 29.82 37.91 -16.68
N LYS A 3 29.21 38.40 -17.77
CA LYS A 3 27.74 38.43 -17.96
C LYS A 3 27.12 37.07 -18.30
N ILE A 4 27.88 36.22 -18.99
CA ILE A 4 27.44 34.87 -19.39
C ILE A 4 27.33 33.97 -18.16
N PHE A 5 28.29 34.06 -17.24
CA PHE A 5 28.28 33.29 -16.00
C PHE A 5 27.07 33.60 -15.12
N THR A 6 26.72 34.88 -14.96
CA THR A 6 25.51 35.29 -14.22
C THR A 6 24.22 34.79 -14.85
N MET A 7 24.17 34.69 -16.18
CA MET A 7 22.98 34.16 -16.87
C MET A 7 22.83 32.65 -16.65
N PHE A 8 23.92 31.89 -16.76
CA PHE A 8 23.91 30.45 -16.46
C PHE A 8 23.57 30.18 -14.99
N LEU A 9 24.10 31.00 -14.06
CA LEU A 9 23.80 30.87 -12.64
C LEU A 9 22.30 31.12 -12.35
N GLY A 10 21.72 32.16 -12.96
CA GLY A 10 20.30 32.46 -12.83
C GLY A 10 19.41 31.36 -13.43
N LEU A 11 19.79 30.82 -14.59
CA LEU A 11 19.08 29.72 -15.23
C LEU A 11 19.13 28.44 -14.38
N ALA A 12 20.30 28.10 -13.82
CA ALA A 12 20.49 26.94 -12.97
C ALA A 12 19.71 27.04 -11.66
N LEU A 13 19.66 28.22 -11.03
CA LEU A 13 18.84 28.44 -9.83
C LEU A 13 17.35 28.28 -10.12
N THR A 14 16.89 28.81 -11.26
CA THR A 14 15.48 28.72 -11.67
C THR A 14 15.10 27.27 -11.94
N ALA A 15 15.94 26.52 -12.66
CA ALA A 15 15.73 25.09 -12.92
C ALA A 15 15.71 24.26 -11.63
N ALA A 16 16.60 24.57 -10.68
CA ALA A 16 16.64 23.88 -9.38
C ALA A 16 15.36 24.14 -8.54
N ALA A 17 14.80 25.34 -8.59
CA ALA A 17 13.58 25.68 -7.87
C ALA A 17 12.35 24.92 -8.41
N PHE A 18 12.24 24.74 -9.73
CA PHE A 18 11.15 23.98 -10.33
C PHE A 18 11.29 22.46 -10.11
N ALA A 19 12.52 21.94 -9.99
CA ALA A 19 12.74 20.52 -9.68
C ALA A 19 12.40 20.16 -8.22
N ALA A 20 12.37 21.14 -7.32
CA ALA A 20 12.04 20.92 -5.90
C ALA A 20 10.53 20.84 -5.62
N ASP A 21 9.67 21.32 -6.53
CA ASP A 21 8.21 21.31 -6.37
C ASP A 21 7.62 19.96 -6.82
N ARG A 22 7.99 18.88 -6.13
CA ARG A 22 7.35 17.57 -6.31
C ARG A 22 6.01 17.57 -5.58
N LYS A 23 4.92 17.41 -6.33
CA LYS A 23 3.58 17.24 -5.75
C LYS A 23 3.41 15.77 -5.36
N PRO A 24 3.13 15.45 -4.08
CA PRO A 24 2.88 14.08 -3.67
C PRO A 24 1.56 13.58 -4.27
N ASP A 25 1.56 12.31 -4.68
CA ASP A 25 0.37 11.67 -5.23
C ASP A 25 -0.36 10.85 -4.16
N VAL A 26 -1.69 10.93 -4.13
CA VAL A 26 -2.53 10.19 -3.19
C VAL A 26 -3.47 9.28 -3.96
N THR A 27 -3.11 8.00 -3.99
CA THR A 27 -3.91 6.97 -4.64
C THR A 27 -4.77 6.25 -3.61
N ILE A 28 -6.08 6.23 -3.86
CA ILE A 28 -7.06 5.47 -3.07
C ILE A 28 -7.53 4.25 -3.85
N ILE A 29 -7.38 3.06 -3.27
CA ILE A 29 -7.82 1.80 -3.84
C ILE A 29 -8.95 1.25 -2.98
N SER A 30 -10.07 0.89 -3.60
CA SER A 30 -11.23 0.35 -2.90
C SER A 30 -11.71 -0.96 -3.52
N ALA A 31 -12.13 -1.89 -2.66
CA ALA A 31 -12.67 -3.17 -3.09
C ALA A 31 -14.12 -3.09 -3.61
N LYS A 32 -14.88 -2.08 -3.18
CA LYS A 32 -16.30 -1.88 -3.53
C LYS A 32 -16.64 -0.40 -3.61
N LYS A 33 -17.84 -0.08 -4.08
CA LYS A 33 -18.34 1.30 -4.15
C LYS A 33 -18.48 1.87 -2.74
N TYR A 34 -17.64 2.86 -2.44
CA TYR A 34 -17.72 3.67 -1.23
C TYR A 34 -17.81 5.15 -1.60
N GLU A 35 -18.45 5.91 -0.73
CA GLU A 35 -18.32 7.36 -0.71
C GLU A 35 -17.16 7.72 0.21
N ILE A 36 -16.14 8.34 -0.36
CA ILE A 36 -14.88 8.67 0.32
C ILE A 36 -14.83 10.18 0.44
N VAL A 37 -14.71 10.70 1.65
CA VAL A 37 -14.62 12.14 1.90
C VAL A 37 -13.22 12.44 2.41
N VAL A 38 -12.49 13.29 1.70
CA VAL A 38 -11.15 13.76 2.08
C VAL A 38 -11.23 15.26 2.32
N ASP A 39 -10.98 15.70 3.56
CA ASP A 39 -11.09 17.10 3.98
C ASP A 39 -12.38 17.81 3.55
N GLY A 40 -13.50 17.07 3.61
CA GLY A 40 -14.82 17.57 3.20
C GLY A 40 -15.11 17.50 1.69
N ARG A 41 -14.14 17.09 0.86
CA ARG A 41 -14.37 16.82 -0.57
C ARG A 41 -14.82 15.38 -0.76
N THR A 42 -15.98 15.21 -1.37
CA THR A 42 -16.56 13.90 -1.63
C THR A 42 -16.07 13.34 -2.97
N TYR A 43 -15.60 12.10 -2.91
CA TYR A 43 -15.16 11.30 -4.04
C TYR A 43 -15.96 9.99 -4.05
N TYR A 44 -16.50 9.64 -5.20
CA TYR A 44 -17.18 8.37 -5.38
C TYR A 44 -16.22 7.38 -6.01
N SER A 45 -15.98 6.27 -5.31
CA SER A 45 -15.18 5.17 -5.87
C SER A 45 -16.03 4.38 -6.87
N ASN A 46 -16.37 5.01 -7.98
CA ASN A 46 -17.02 4.34 -9.12
C ASN A 46 -16.04 3.37 -9.78
N ASN A 47 -14.75 3.74 -9.80
CA ASN A 47 -13.64 2.86 -10.14
C ASN A 47 -12.94 2.37 -8.86
N ARG A 48 -12.34 1.17 -8.93
CA ARG A 48 -11.58 0.55 -7.82
C ARG A 48 -10.36 1.35 -7.40
N MET A 49 -9.95 2.33 -8.20
CA MET A 49 -8.80 3.20 -7.95
C MET A 49 -9.22 4.64 -8.25
N LEU A 50 -8.83 5.56 -7.37
CA LEU A 50 -9.08 6.98 -7.47
C LEU A 50 -7.80 7.71 -7.11
N ASN A 51 -7.36 8.63 -7.97
CA ASN A 51 -6.22 9.49 -7.67
C ASN A 51 -6.72 10.84 -7.19
N ILE A 52 -6.18 11.32 -6.07
CA ILE A 52 -6.46 12.66 -5.57
C ILE A 52 -5.22 13.51 -5.81
N ASP A 53 -5.26 14.26 -6.90
CA ASP A 53 -4.23 15.23 -7.20
C ASP A 53 -4.44 16.51 -6.36
N ASN A 54 -3.37 17.27 -6.16
CA ASN A 54 -3.39 18.62 -5.59
C ASN A 54 -3.76 18.70 -4.09
N LEU A 55 -3.46 17.66 -3.33
CA LEU A 55 -3.38 17.75 -1.86
C LEU A 55 -2.06 18.45 -1.48
N ARG A 56 -2.15 19.44 -0.59
CA ARG A 56 -0.97 20.17 -0.09
C ARG A 56 -0.36 19.39 1.07
N ASN A 57 0.96 19.43 1.25
CA ASN A 57 1.60 18.88 2.45
C ASN A 57 0.92 19.37 3.74
N GLY A 58 0.53 18.45 4.61
CA GLY A 58 -0.31 18.77 5.76
C GLY A 58 -1.00 17.56 6.37
N ARG A 59 -1.79 17.83 7.42
CA ARG A 59 -2.64 16.81 8.02
C ARG A 59 -3.96 16.79 7.28
N HIS A 60 -4.33 15.62 6.80
CA HIS A 60 -5.59 15.38 6.09
C HIS A 60 -6.45 14.39 6.86
N SER A 61 -7.75 14.51 6.66
CA SER A 61 -8.77 13.64 7.20
C SER A 61 -9.41 12.85 6.07
N ILE A 62 -9.60 11.56 6.30
CA ILE A 62 -10.34 10.69 5.39
C ILE A 62 -11.47 10.01 6.15
N GLN A 63 -12.63 10.01 5.53
CA GLN A 63 -13.84 9.35 6.00
C GLN A 63 -14.38 8.47 4.88
N VAL A 64 -14.76 7.25 5.23
CA VAL A 64 -15.30 6.28 4.27
C VAL A 64 -16.71 5.94 4.72
N TYR A 65 -17.65 6.15 3.81
CA TYR A 65 -19.05 5.86 3.99
C TYR A 65 -19.47 4.68 3.11
N ASP A 66 -20.07 3.67 3.73
CA ASP A 66 -20.74 2.60 3.00
C ASP A 66 -22.06 3.14 2.45
N MET A 67 -22.17 3.09 1.13
CA MET A 67 -23.42 3.27 0.42
C MET A 67 -24.09 1.89 0.33
N SER A 68 -24.46 1.33 1.48
CA SER A 68 -25.12 0.04 1.52
C SER A 68 -26.50 0.17 0.90
N ASN A 69 -26.61 -0.20 -0.37
CA ASN A 69 -27.85 -0.22 -1.14
C ASN A 69 -28.66 -1.46 -0.73
N ARG A 70 -29.04 -1.55 0.55
CA ARG A 70 -30.00 -2.57 0.99
C ARG A 70 -31.40 -2.07 0.65
N GLY A 71 -31.87 -2.48 -0.54
CA GLY A 71 -33.27 -2.66 -0.92
C GLY A 71 -34.26 -1.53 -0.64
N PHE A 72 -34.87 -1.00 -1.71
CA PHE A 72 -36.14 -0.25 -1.72
C PHE A 72 -36.30 0.95 -0.76
N SER A 73 -35.26 1.38 -0.07
CA SER A 73 -35.34 2.50 0.86
C SER A 73 -35.07 3.81 0.14
N ILE A 74 -36.11 4.62 0.04
CA ILE A 74 -36.13 6.04 -0.40
C ILE A 74 -35.12 6.91 0.37
N PHE A 75 -34.56 6.40 1.48
CA PHE A 75 -33.52 7.04 2.27
C PHE A 75 -32.20 6.26 2.17
N GLN A 76 -31.31 6.70 1.28
CA GLN A 76 -29.94 6.22 1.22
C GLN A 76 -29.22 6.60 2.53
N ARG A 77 -29.19 5.69 3.50
CA ARG A 77 -28.48 5.90 4.76
C ARG A 77 -26.99 5.68 4.54
N LYS A 78 -26.24 6.77 4.50
CA LYS A 78 -24.76 6.75 4.50
C LYS A 78 -24.30 6.29 5.89
N ARG A 79 -23.53 5.20 5.95
CA ARG A 79 -22.95 4.72 7.21
C ARG A 79 -21.44 4.97 7.19
N LEU A 80 -20.93 5.74 8.14
CA LEU A 80 -19.49 5.86 8.34
C LEU A 80 -18.93 4.49 8.74
N VAL A 81 -18.01 3.96 7.95
CA VAL A 81 -17.34 2.67 8.21
C VAL A 81 -16.01 2.89 8.88
N ALA A 82 -15.27 3.90 8.42
CA ALA A 82 -13.96 4.22 8.95
C ALA A 82 -13.67 5.71 8.79
N SER A 83 -12.92 6.24 9.76
CA SER A 83 -12.35 7.57 9.69
C SER A 83 -10.93 7.51 10.22
N LYS A 84 -9.99 8.12 9.49
CA LYS A 84 -8.60 8.26 9.87
C LYS A 84 -8.09 9.64 9.49
N SER A 85 -7.01 10.06 10.13
CA SER A 85 -6.21 11.19 9.66
C SER A 85 -4.84 10.69 9.25
N PHE A 86 -4.28 11.26 8.19
CA PHE A 86 -2.92 10.98 7.74
C PHE A 86 -2.15 12.28 7.52
N GLN A 87 -0.83 12.18 7.59
CA GLN A 87 0.05 13.31 7.32
C GLN A 87 0.60 13.13 5.90
N LEU A 88 0.23 14.04 5.00
CA LEU A 88 0.85 14.12 3.70
C LEU A 88 2.13 14.97 3.80
N ARG A 89 3.18 14.45 3.21
CA ARG A 89 4.50 15.09 3.07
C ARG A 89 4.93 14.91 1.61
N ASP A 90 6.22 15.00 1.32
CA ASP A 90 6.76 14.82 -0.04
C ASP A 90 6.73 13.37 -0.55
N ASN A 91 6.12 12.44 0.20
CA ASN A 91 5.97 11.02 -0.15
C ASN A 91 4.60 10.76 -0.75
N ASP A 92 4.53 9.76 -1.63
CA ASP A 92 3.26 9.33 -2.17
C ASP A 92 2.53 8.50 -1.12
N VAL A 93 1.20 8.60 -1.09
CA VAL A 93 0.38 7.93 -0.09
C VAL A 93 -0.61 7.02 -0.79
N ARG A 94 -0.54 5.74 -0.47
CA ARG A 94 -1.51 4.74 -0.92
C ARG A 94 -2.48 4.44 0.21
N ILE A 95 -3.76 4.70 -0.04
CA ILE A 95 -4.84 4.38 0.89
C ILE A 95 -5.64 3.22 0.34
N THR A 96 -5.67 2.10 1.05
CA THR A 96 -6.42 0.90 0.65
C THR A 96 -7.63 0.72 1.55
N ILE A 97 -8.78 0.51 0.94
CA ILE A 97 -10.08 0.28 1.60
C ILE A 97 -10.52 -1.15 1.32
N SER A 98 -10.59 -1.97 2.38
CA SER A 98 -11.02 -3.36 2.24
C SER A 98 -12.53 -3.47 1.96
N GLN A 99 -12.98 -4.67 1.59
CA GLN A 99 -14.40 -4.99 1.40
C GLN A 99 -15.25 -4.77 2.67
N PHE A 100 -14.61 -4.81 3.84
CA PHE A 100 -15.23 -4.54 5.14
C PHE A 100 -15.06 -3.07 5.58
N GLY A 101 -14.43 -2.24 4.74
CA GLY A 101 -14.19 -0.81 4.96
C GLY A 101 -13.07 -0.52 5.94
N GLN A 102 -12.17 -1.49 6.17
CA GLN A 102 -10.94 -1.23 6.91
C GLN A 102 -10.03 -0.34 6.06
N LEU A 103 -9.48 0.69 6.70
CA LEU A 103 -8.56 1.64 6.10
C LEU A 103 -7.11 1.28 6.43
N THR A 104 -6.30 1.08 5.40
CA THR A 104 -4.84 0.95 5.51
C THR A 104 -4.21 2.10 4.74
N ILE A 105 -3.25 2.80 5.37
CA ILE A 105 -2.55 3.94 4.78
C ILE A 105 -1.07 3.58 4.75
N THR A 106 -0.48 3.59 3.57
CA THR A 106 0.92 3.27 3.33
C THR A 106 1.58 4.46 2.65
N GLU A 107 2.73 4.89 3.18
CA GLU A 107 3.56 5.92 2.56
C GLU A 107 4.59 5.24 1.65
N ASP A 108 4.52 5.48 0.35
CA ASP A 108 5.53 5.04 -0.60
C ASP A 108 6.63 6.12 -0.65
N ARG A 109 7.76 5.82 -0.01
CA ARG A 109 8.97 6.63 -0.11
C ARG A 109 9.72 6.20 -1.37
N PHE A 110 9.53 6.91 -2.48
CA PHE A 110 10.38 6.71 -3.65
C PHE A 110 11.85 6.96 -3.25
N GLY A 111 12.66 5.89 -3.21
CA GLY A 111 14.12 5.98 -3.09
C GLY A 111 14.80 5.32 -1.87
N ARG A 112 14.16 4.40 -1.14
CA ARG A 112 14.90 3.51 -0.20
C ARG A 112 14.57 2.05 -0.45
N ASP A 113 15.39 1.45 -1.30
CA ASP A 113 15.73 0.03 -1.34
C ASP A 113 14.61 -0.94 -0.90
N ASP A 114 13.76 -1.33 -1.86
CA ASP A 114 13.05 -2.61 -1.83
C ASP A 114 14.04 -3.79 -2.00
N ARG A 115 15.12 -3.82 -1.21
CA ARG A 115 16.06 -4.94 -1.10
C ARG A 115 15.75 -5.85 0.08
N TYR A 116 14.48 -5.96 0.48
CA TYR A 116 14.05 -6.96 1.45
C TYR A 116 12.75 -7.61 1.00
N GLY A 117 12.90 -8.55 0.07
CA GLY A 117 11.84 -9.44 -0.35
C GLY A 117 12.39 -10.71 -0.98
N ASN A 118 13.50 -11.25 -0.47
CA ASN A 118 13.90 -12.62 -0.79
C ASN A 118 13.33 -13.53 0.30
N ASP A 119 12.09 -13.93 0.05
CA ASP A 119 11.51 -15.22 0.34
C ASP A 119 12.42 -16.22 1.07
N ASN A 120 12.28 -16.29 2.39
CA ASN A 120 12.56 -17.50 3.14
C ASN A 120 11.59 -17.59 4.32
N ARG A 121 10.30 -17.71 3.99
CA ARG A 121 9.35 -18.38 4.89
C ARG A 121 9.71 -19.87 4.85
N GLY A 122 10.68 -20.26 5.66
CA GLY A 122 10.87 -21.65 6.04
C GLY A 122 9.60 -22.10 6.74
N TRP A 123 8.87 -23.00 6.08
CA TRP A 123 7.76 -23.69 6.72
C TRP A 123 8.38 -24.63 7.75
N ASP A 124 8.18 -24.28 9.02
CA ASP A 124 8.37 -25.17 10.16
C ASP A 124 7.43 -26.36 10.00
N ASP A 125 7.89 -27.39 9.28
CA ASP A 125 7.20 -28.66 9.13
C ASP A 125 7.40 -29.47 10.42
N HIS A 126 6.61 -29.14 11.44
CA HIS A 126 6.39 -29.98 12.61
C HIS A 126 5.56 -31.20 12.18
N ASN A 127 6.21 -32.23 11.65
CA ASN A 127 5.66 -33.58 11.62
C ASN A 127 6.57 -34.52 12.42
N GLY A 128 6.44 -34.41 13.74
CA GLY A 128 6.76 -35.50 14.63
C GLY A 128 5.79 -36.65 14.38
N ARG A 129 6.25 -37.69 13.71
CA ARG A 129 5.77 -39.06 13.92
C ARG A 129 6.97 -39.98 14.06
N ASP A 130 7.08 -40.45 15.29
CA ASP A 130 7.87 -41.55 15.77
C ASP A 130 7.65 -42.84 14.97
N GLN A 131 8.49 -43.83 15.32
CA GLN A 131 8.45 -45.27 15.00
C GLN A 131 9.37 -45.62 13.82
N GLN A 132 10.57 -46.11 14.15
CA GLN A 132 10.90 -47.55 14.19
C GLN A 132 10.88 -48.07 12.74
N ASP A 133 12.01 -48.45 12.15
CA ASP A 133 12.39 -49.86 12.18
C ASP A 133 13.86 -50.08 11.76
N ASP A 134 14.56 -50.83 12.62
CA ASP A 134 15.43 -51.96 12.28
C ASP A 134 16.62 -51.78 11.32
N HIS A 135 17.74 -51.32 11.88
CA HIS A 135 19.06 -51.81 11.51
C HIS A 135 19.40 -53.05 12.35
N SER A 136 18.86 -54.22 11.96
CA SER A 136 19.31 -55.51 12.48
C SER A 136 20.13 -56.24 11.42
N GLY A 137 21.41 -56.43 11.72
CA GLY A 137 22.30 -57.23 10.90
C GLY A 137 21.85 -58.68 10.83
N ARG A 138 22.04 -59.32 9.67
CA ARG A 138 22.16 -60.77 9.62
C ARG A 138 23.19 -61.21 8.60
N ASN A 139 24.30 -61.60 9.20
CA ASN A 139 25.38 -62.37 8.64
C ASN A 139 24.91 -63.81 8.35
N SER A 140 25.29 -64.33 7.18
CA SER A 140 25.56 -65.75 6.85
C SER A 140 24.45 -66.80 6.90
N ARG A 141 24.20 -67.48 5.76
CA ARG A 141 24.56 -68.92 5.54
C ARG A 141 23.99 -69.50 4.22
N ASN A 142 24.92 -69.92 3.35
CA ASN A 142 25.02 -71.28 2.79
C ASN A 142 23.85 -71.86 1.97
N ARG A 143 24.07 -72.01 0.65
CA ARG A 143 23.71 -73.23 -0.10
C ARG A 143 24.57 -73.35 -1.36
N ASN A 144 25.59 -74.21 -1.28
CA ASN A 144 26.16 -74.88 -2.45
C ASN A 144 25.18 -75.95 -2.96
N PHE A 145 25.16 -76.12 -4.28
CA PHE A 145 24.96 -77.40 -4.95
C PHE A 145 26.33 -77.94 -5.36
#